data_AF-A0A7J0GU20-F1
#
_entry.id   AF-A0A7J0GU20-F1
#
_cell.length_a   1.000
_cell.length_b   1.000
_cell.length_c   1.000
_cell.angle_alpha   90.00
_cell.angle_beta   90.00
_cell.angle_gamma   90.00
#
_symmetry.space_group_name_H-M   'P 1'
#
loop_
_entity.id
_entity.type
_entity.pdbx_description
1 polymer ?
#
loop_
_entity_poly.entity_id
_entity_poly.type
_entity_poly.pdbx_seq_one_letter_code
_entity_poly.pdbx_strand_id
1 'polypeptide(L)' 'MVCENHPQGVVLVKFKDRKDAQRCIELMNGRWFGGKQIHASEDDGSINHALVRDLGDDAERLEKFGAELETEMS' A
#
# COMPACT_ATOMS: atom_id res chain seq x y z
N MET A 1 6.43 6.44 -5.42
CA MET A 1 5.59 5.39 -6.02
C MET A 1 4.53 5.04 -5.00
N VAL A 2 3.25 5.18 -5.36
CA VAL A 2 2.14 4.76 -4.51
C VAL A 2 1.90 3.28 -4.75
N CYS A 3 1.77 2.47 -3.70
CA CYS A 3 1.43 1.05 -3.82
C CYS A 3 -0.10 0.92 -3.72
N GLU A 4 -0.79 1.08 -4.85
CA GLU A 4 -2.25 1.28 -4.92
C GLU A 4 -3.07 0.20 -4.22
N ASN A 5 -2.63 -1.06 -4.28
CA ASN A 5 -3.35 -2.20 -3.70
C ASN A 5 -2.86 -2.59 -2.30
N HIS A 6 -1.89 -1.86 -1.73
CA HIS A 6 -1.33 -2.24 -0.44
C HIS A 6 -2.32 -1.86 0.67
N PRO A 7 -2.82 -2.82 1.48
CA PRO A 7 -3.91 -2.58 2.44
C PRO A 7 -3.56 -1.60 3.57
N GLN A 8 -2.28 -1.22 3.70
CA GLN A 8 -1.77 -0.29 4.70
C GLN A 8 -1.49 1.10 4.11
N GLY A 9 -1.74 1.34 2.82
CA GLY A 9 -1.51 2.63 2.17
C GLY A 9 -0.03 2.99 2.03
N VAL A 10 0.80 2.04 1.59
CA VAL A 10 2.26 2.22 1.51
C VAL A 10 2.66 3.10 0.32
N VAL A 11 3.64 3.97 0.56
CA VAL A 11 4.28 4.80 -0.47
C VAL A 11 5.80 4.64 -0.38
N LEU A 12 6.44 4.33 -1.51
CA LEU A 12 7.89 4.28 -1.63
C LEU A 12 8.43 5.61 -2.16
N VAL A 13 9.39 6.20 -1.45
CA VAL A 13 10.08 7.44 -1.84
C VAL A 13 11.54 7.12 -2.08
N LYS A 14 12.01 7.33 -3.32
CA LYS A 14 13.41 7.08 -3.70
C LYS A 14 14.21 8.38 -3.60
N PHE A 15 15.30 8.32 -2.85
CA PHE A 15 16.27 9.41 -2.74
C PHE A 15 17.54 9.05 -3.51
N LYS A 16 18.24 10.07 -3.99
CA LYS A 16 19.57 9.90 -4.60
C LYS A 16 20.61 9.52 -3.55
N ASP A 17 20.56 10.17 -2.39
CA ASP A 17 21.53 10.05 -1.32
C ASP A 17 20.90 9.49 -0.04
N ARG A 18 21.57 8.53 0.61
CA ARG A 18 21.08 7.91 1.86
C ARG A 18 20.85 8.93 2.98
N LYS A 19 21.68 9.98 3.04
CA LYS A 19 21.55 11.06 4.04
C LYS A 19 20.22 11.82 3.90
N ASP A 20 19.71 11.97 2.69
CA ASP A 20 18.42 12.64 2.45
C ASP A 20 17.26 11.75 2.88
N ALA A 21 17.38 10.43 2.62
CA ALA A 21 16.41 9.46 3.09
C ALA A 21 16.30 9.43 4.62
N GLN A 22 17.45 9.42 5.32
CA GLN A 22 17.48 9.47 6.79
C GLN A 22 16.81 10.71 7.35
N ARG A 23 17.14 11.90 6.81
CA ARG A 23 16.48 13.16 7.21
C ARG A 23 14.97 13.13 6.96
N CYS A 24 14.54 12.54 5.84
CA CYS A 24 13.12 12.35 5.55
C CYS A 24 12.45 11.47 6.60
N ILE A 25 13.07 10.33 6.97
CA ILE A 25 12.55 9.42 8.00
C ILE A 25 12.39 10.15 9.34
N GLU A 26 13.42 10.87 9.80
CA GLU A 26 13.37 11.63 11.06
C GLU A 26 12.23 12.66 11.07
N LEU A 27 12.00 13.33 9.93
CA LEU A 27 10.96 14.34 9.81
C LEU A 27 9.56 13.75 9.67
N MET A 28 9.42 12.61 9.00
CA MET A 28 8.13 12.05 8.59
C MET A 28 7.59 11.03 9.59
N ASN A 29 8.46 10.26 10.25
CA ASN A 29 8.02 9.24 11.20
C ASN A 29 7.21 9.88 12.34
N GLY A 30 5.97 9.42 12.54
CA GLY A 30 5.05 9.94 13.55
C GLY A 30 4.23 11.17 13.12
N ARG A 31 4.42 11.70 11.91
CA ARG A 31 3.57 12.80 11.40
C ARG A 31 2.13 12.37 11.20
N TRP A 32 1.21 13.32 11.27
CA TRP A 32 -0.20 13.10 11.02
C TRP A 32 -0.56 13.35 9.55
N PHE A 33 -1.32 12.43 8.96
CA PHE A 33 -1.89 12.54 7.63
C PHE A 33 -3.28 11.91 7.61
N GLY A 34 -4.30 12.65 7.16
CA GLY A 34 -5.67 12.14 7.06
C GLY A 34 -6.24 11.58 8.37
N GLY A 35 -5.85 12.15 9.52
CA GLY A 35 -6.30 11.68 10.84
C GLY A 35 -5.61 10.42 11.37
N LYS A 36 -4.55 9.94 10.71
CA LYS A 36 -3.71 8.82 11.18
C LYS A 36 -2.25 9.26 11.30
N GLN A 37 -1.49 8.64 12.20
CA GLN A 37 -0.04 8.82 12.24
C GLN A 37 0.64 7.91 11.22
N ILE A 38 1.66 8.42 10.53
CA ILE A 38 2.44 7.66 9.57
C ILE A 38 3.70 7.07 10.22
N HIS A 39 4.12 5.92 9.73
CA HIS A 39 5.43 5.34 10.01
C HIS A 39 6.34 5.55 8.80
N ALA A 40 7.60 5.92 9.04
CA ALA A 40 8.62 6.03 8.00
C ALA A 40 9.87 5.24 8.41
N SER A 41 10.42 4.49 7.47
CA SER A 41 11.58 3.62 7.66
C SER A 41 12.32 3.42 6.34
N GLU A 42 13.54 2.87 6.41
CA GLU A 42 14.27 2.44 5.21
C GLU A 42 13.64 1.16 4.64
N ASP A 43 13.49 1.12 3.32
CA ASP A 43 13.14 -0.09 2.57
C ASP A 43 14.44 -0.83 2.20
N ASP A 44 14.56 -2.09 2.63
CA ASP A 44 15.71 -2.95 2.32
C ASP A 44 15.54 -3.68 0.96
N GLY A 45 14.37 -3.54 0.33
CA GLY A 45 14.03 -4.16 -0.95
C GLY A 45 13.68 -5.65 -0.85
N SER A 46 13.58 -6.21 0.36
CA SER A 46 13.22 -7.62 0.56
C SER A 46 11.76 -7.90 0.18
N ILE A 47 10.90 -6.88 0.22
CA ILE A 47 9.47 -6.99 -0.07
C ILE A 47 9.12 -6.12 -1.27
N ASN A 48 8.50 -6.72 -2.29
CA ASN A 48 7.90 -5.94 -3.37
C ASN A 48 6.53 -5.41 -2.94
N HIS A 49 6.52 -4.25 -2.29
CA HIS A 49 5.31 -3.59 -1.79
C HIS A 49 4.24 -3.32 -2.86
N ALA A 50 4.61 -3.19 -4.13
CA ALA A 50 3.65 -3.00 -5.22
C ALA A 50 2.80 -4.25 -5.51
N LEU A 51 3.26 -5.44 -5.09
CA LEU A 51 2.54 -6.70 -5.28
C LEU A 51 1.72 -7.14 -4.06
N VAL A 52 1.94 -6.50 -2.91
CA VAL A 52 1.17 -6.79 -1.70
C VAL A 52 -0.27 -6.34 -1.90
N ARG A 53 -1.21 -7.26 -1.68
CA ARG A 53 -2.65 -7.06 -1.80
C ARG A 53 -3.39 -7.98 -0.84
N ASP A 54 -4.62 -7.64 -0.52
CA ASP A 54 -5.49 -8.48 0.32
C ASP A 54 -6.22 -9.53 -0.54
N LEU A 55 -5.75 -10.77 -0.48
CA LEU A 55 -6.34 -11.86 -1.28
C LEU A 55 -7.75 -12.25 -0.82
N GLY A 56 -8.14 -11.89 0.41
CA GLY A 56 -9.48 -12.14 0.93
C GLY A 56 -10.49 -11.18 0.30
N ASP A 57 -10.19 -9.89 0.30
CA ASP A 57 -10.97 -8.86 -0.39
C ASP A 57 -11.08 -9.14 -1.90
N ASP A 58 -9.98 -9.54 -2.53
CA ASP A 58 -9.98 -9.92 -3.95
C ASP A 58 -10.91 -11.13 -4.22
N ALA A 59 -10.92 -12.13 -3.33
CA ALA A 59 -11.78 -13.29 -3.45
C ALA A 59 -13.27 -12.94 -3.26
N GLU A 60 -13.59 -12.09 -2.28
CA GLU A 60 -14.96 -11.61 -2.04
C GLU A 60 -15.48 -10.81 -3.26
N ARG A 61 -14.64 -9.92 -3.81
CA ARG A 61 -14.98 -9.19 -5.05
C ARG A 61 -15.23 -10.11 -6.22
N LEU A 62 -14.43 -11.16 -6.37
CA LEU A 62 -14.58 -12.14 -7.44
C LEU A 62 -15.87 -12.95 -7.29
N GLU A 63 -16.20 -13.40 -6.07
CA GLU A 63 -17.43 -14.14 -5.79
C GLU A 63 -18.67 -13.28 -6.10
N LYS A 64 -18.66 -12.02 -5.64
CA LYS A 64 -19.74 -11.07 -5.92
C LYS A 64 -19.94 -10.88 -7.42
N PHE A 65 -18.84 -10.70 -8.16
CA PHE A 65 -18.90 -10.56 -9.61
C PHE A 65 -19.46 -11.81 -10.31
N GLY A 66 -19.10 -13.01 -9.82
CA GLY A 66 -19.67 -14.26 -10.31
C GLY A 66 -21.19 -14.33 -10.12
N ALA A 67 -21.67 -14.00 -8.92
CA ALA A 67 -23.10 -13.98 -8.62
C ALA A 67 -23.88 -12.96 -9.45
N GLU A 68 -23.29 -11.79 -9.74
CA GLU A 68 -23.88 -10.78 -10.63
C GLU A 68 -24.05 -11.31 -12.06
N LEU A 69 -23.02 -11.96 -12.61
CA LEU A 69 -23.07 -12.54 -13.97
C LEU A 69 -24.09 -13.68 -14.07
N GLU A 70 -24.18 -14.55 -13.07
CA GLU A 70 -25.16 -15.64 -13.05
C GLU A 70 -26.61 -15.10 -12.98
N THR A 71 -26.81 -13.99 -12.26
CA THR A 71 -28.11 -13.32 -12.18
C THR A 71 -28.50 -12.68 -13.52
N GLU A 72 -27.55 -12.08 -14.23
CA GLU A 72 -27.80 -11.41 -15.53
C GLU A 72 -28.05 -12.41 -16.67
N MET A 73 -27.59 -13.66 -16.52
CA MET A 73 -27.82 -14.75 -17.48
C MET A 73 -29.15 -15.51 -17.30
N SER A 74 -29.96 -15.17 -16.27
CA SER A 74 -31.26 -15.78 -15.99
C SER A 74 -32.44 -14.87 -16.30
#